data_AF-A0A2T4DU81-F1
#
_entry.id   AF-A0A2T4DU81-F1
#
_cell.length_a   1.000
_cell.length_b   1.000
_cell.length_c   1.000
_cell.angle_alpha   90.00
_cell.angle_beta   90.00
_cell.angle_gamma   90.00
#
_symmetry.space_group_name_H-M   'P 1'
#
loop_
_entity.id
_entity.type
_entity.pdbx_description
1 polymer ?
#
loop_
_entity_poly.entity_id
_entity_poly.type
_entity_poly.pdbx_seq_one_letter_code
_entity_poly.pdbx_strand_id
1 'polypeptide(L)'
;MEFITKSSESIEDIPLKVLRQTRSSESDLVDSWLSETEDVESAKHGVVDLKISPNGLFGEVEVNLSQDLEHHTFSAYEAIFNALHSFPDYQLLRIWNYVPQILAASENPDFKNNYEAFNSGRFKAFKKYFGPQFNTSMMPSASAVGSHSNCLRIEFLAVKSEITFLENKEQTAARNYSEKYGQRPPLFSRGAIYKNLQQTLLISSGTASVVGEDSIYSDLYDQLNQSILNLRILGSQFNLKRYAIDYGFALEDAVLLRTYYKNKEDEDFLRKYLKKLVSPDCKLSFMQADICRDELLVEIEAIFVKKGEFEQNGKEKYTLNDVGKIRTESFELHIAEHCNLRCRDCCNISPLNPQKFMSVAEIEEICKFLKDTIQPDLFKIAGGEPTLHPEIDEIIRVIKHYEIAPQIRVVSNGLLVHRMSEYFWQEIDQLTISNYKSAPVKQRSLDLIKEKAKQYGFVTNVKYVEQFNEIFVKEPFSDPTEIQRIYDDCWMRHRCHIIRNGRFYKCTRAAYMDDYLGILKIDPQLEHSTYSEADGLDITAPDFKEKALHYLNNKKPLDSCRYCLGVSGSLRDNVQLSKKEIKEMVE
;
A
#
# COMPACT_ATOMS: atom_id res chain seq x y z
N MET A 1 13.83 -11.08 1.16
CA MET A 1 14.07 -10.45 2.47
C MET A 1 12.97 -10.88 3.41
N GLU A 2 13.35 -11.22 4.63
CA GLU A 2 12.43 -11.60 5.70
C GLU A 2 12.57 -10.61 6.85
N PHE A 3 11.48 -10.38 7.58
CA PHE A 3 11.40 -9.38 8.65
C PHE A 3 10.84 -9.99 9.92
N ILE A 4 11.52 -9.73 11.02
CA ILE A 4 11.13 -10.14 12.36
C ILE A 4 10.83 -8.88 13.17
N THR A 5 9.72 -8.86 13.92
CA THR A 5 9.43 -7.79 14.88
C THR A 5 9.25 -8.39 16.27
N LYS A 6 9.26 -7.56 17.32
CA LYS A 6 9.05 -7.99 18.73
C LYS A 6 7.86 -8.95 18.92
N SER A 7 6.86 -8.89 18.04
CA SER A 7 5.64 -9.68 18.08
C SER A 7 5.67 -10.99 17.28
N SER A 8 6.76 -11.33 16.58
CA SER A 8 6.84 -12.54 15.75
C SER A 8 8.16 -13.27 15.94
N GLU A 9 8.10 -14.47 16.52
CA GLU A 9 9.13 -15.54 16.54
C GLU A 9 10.54 -15.18 17.07
N SER A 10 11.24 -16.20 17.59
CA SER A 10 12.63 -16.07 18.04
C SER A 10 13.57 -15.98 16.83
N ILE A 11 14.48 -14.99 16.81
CA ILE A 11 15.51 -14.85 15.76
C ILE A 11 16.39 -16.11 15.66
N GLU A 12 16.53 -16.86 16.76
CA GLU A 12 17.44 -18.01 16.87
C GLU A 12 16.99 -19.23 16.04
N ASP A 13 15.72 -19.30 15.64
CA ASP A 13 15.16 -20.44 14.91
C ASP A 13 15.15 -20.26 13.38
N ILE A 14 15.63 -19.11 12.87
CA ILE A 14 15.59 -18.78 11.44
C ILE A 14 16.99 -18.92 10.83
N PRO A 15 17.18 -19.71 9.75
CA PRO A 15 18.50 -20.01 9.19
C PRO A 15 19.16 -18.79 8.50
N LEU A 16 18.41 -17.72 8.23
CA LEU A 16 18.90 -16.52 7.55
C LEU A 16 19.73 -15.60 8.46
N LYS A 17 20.75 -14.97 7.89
CA LYS A 17 21.62 -14.04 8.62
C LYS A 17 20.97 -12.68 8.82
N VAL A 18 21.09 -12.12 10.03
CA VAL A 18 20.64 -10.77 10.35
C VAL A 18 21.51 -9.74 9.64
N LEU A 19 20.93 -8.95 8.74
CA LEU A 19 21.58 -7.78 8.13
C LEU A 19 21.51 -6.58 9.07
N ARG A 20 20.30 -6.27 9.55
CA ARG A 20 20.03 -5.07 10.33
C ARG A 20 19.19 -5.42 11.54
N GLN A 21 19.51 -4.83 12.69
CA GLN A 21 18.73 -5.00 13.91
C GLN A 21 18.46 -3.62 14.53
N THR A 22 17.20 -3.31 14.78
CA THR A 22 16.82 -2.10 15.51
C THR A 22 16.38 -2.49 16.91
N ARG A 23 16.89 -1.75 17.88
CA ARG A 23 16.50 -1.86 19.29
C ARG A 23 15.99 -0.52 19.79
N SER A 24 15.08 -0.55 20.76
CA SER A 24 14.62 0.63 21.47
C SER A 24 15.72 1.16 22.41
N SER A 25 15.50 2.33 23.00
CA SER A 25 16.36 2.88 24.06
C SER A 25 16.48 1.95 25.27
N GLU A 26 15.44 1.15 25.55
CA GLU A 26 15.41 0.14 26.61
C GLU A 26 16.05 -1.21 26.17
N SER A 27 16.72 -1.24 25.02
CA SER A 27 17.38 -2.41 24.40
C SER A 27 16.45 -3.52 23.91
N ASP A 28 15.14 -3.32 23.95
CA ASP A 28 14.17 -4.24 23.37
C ASP A 28 14.31 -4.31 21.85
N LEU A 29 14.21 -5.51 21.27
CA LEU A 29 14.13 -5.69 19.82
C LEU A 29 12.90 -4.96 19.29
N VAL A 30 13.10 -4.07 18.32
CA VAL A 30 12.03 -3.41 17.55
C VAL A 30 11.75 -4.25 16.31
N ASP A 31 12.77 -4.39 15.46
CA ASP A 31 12.73 -5.29 14.30
C ASP A 31 14.12 -5.74 13.83
N SER A 32 14.14 -6.76 12.98
CA SER A 32 15.33 -7.26 12.31
C SER A 32 15.03 -7.56 10.85
N TRP A 33 16.00 -7.22 10.00
CA TRP A 33 15.97 -7.51 8.57
C TRP A 33 16.94 -8.65 8.31
N LEU A 34 16.43 -9.73 7.74
CA LEU A 34 17.22 -10.90 7.40
C LEU A 34 17.63 -10.83 5.93
N SER A 35 18.83 -11.34 5.65
CA SER A 35 19.31 -11.51 4.28
C SER A 35 18.44 -12.52 3.55
N GLU A 36 18.40 -12.38 2.23
CA GLU A 36 17.86 -13.36 1.30
C GLU A 36 18.67 -14.66 1.23
N THR A 37 19.88 -14.70 1.80
CA THR A 37 20.79 -15.85 1.78
C THR A 37 21.50 -16.02 3.13
N GLU A 38 22.10 -17.18 3.34
CA GLU A 38 23.03 -17.44 4.44
C GLU A 38 24.43 -16.85 4.16
N ASP A 39 24.75 -16.55 2.90
CA ASP A 39 26.03 -16.03 2.42
C ASP A 39 26.17 -14.53 2.71
N VAL A 40 26.40 -14.18 3.99
CA VAL A 40 26.65 -12.80 4.43
C VAL A 40 28.05 -12.68 5.04
N GLU A 41 28.91 -11.88 4.42
CA GLU A 41 30.23 -11.52 4.95
C GLU A 41 30.14 -10.25 5.81
N SER A 42 30.89 -10.21 6.91
CA SER A 42 31.05 -9.00 7.71
C SER A 42 32.43 -8.37 7.45
N ALA A 43 32.45 -7.06 7.21
CA ALA A 43 33.68 -6.30 6.96
C ALA A 43 33.64 -4.97 7.71
N LYS A 44 34.79 -4.29 7.79
CA LYS A 44 34.90 -2.95 8.36
C LYS A 44 35.72 -2.05 7.43
N HIS A 45 35.23 -0.86 7.13
CA HIS A 45 35.92 0.13 6.33
C HIS A 45 36.06 1.44 7.12
N GLY A 46 37.20 1.62 7.78
CA GLY A 46 37.39 2.71 8.74
C GLY A 46 36.45 2.57 9.94
N VAL A 47 35.53 3.52 10.10
CA VAL A 47 34.50 3.50 11.16
C VAL A 47 33.19 2.84 10.73
N VAL A 48 33.08 2.43 9.46
CA VAL A 48 31.86 1.82 8.91
C VAL A 48 31.92 0.30 9.10
N ASP A 49 30.94 -0.24 9.82
CA ASP A 49 30.71 -1.69 9.89
C ASP A 49 29.80 -2.10 8.73
N LEU A 50 30.17 -3.17 8.02
CA LEU A 50 29.53 -3.59 6.77
C LEU A 50 29.08 -5.04 6.85
N LYS A 51 27.93 -5.32 6.25
CA LYS A 51 27.45 -6.67 5.93
C LYS A 51 27.17 -6.77 4.44
N ILE A 52 27.78 -7.76 3.81
CA ILE A 52 27.83 -7.91 2.37
C ILE A 52 27.10 -9.21 2.01
N SER A 53 26.08 -9.10 1.18
CA SER A 53 25.34 -10.23 0.59
C SER A 53 25.42 -10.14 -0.95
N PRO A 54 25.01 -11.18 -1.70
CA PRO A 54 25.06 -11.15 -3.15
C PRO A 54 24.30 -9.98 -3.80
N ASN A 55 23.17 -9.56 -3.22
CA ASN A 55 22.30 -8.52 -3.78
C ASN A 55 22.25 -7.21 -2.97
N GLY A 56 22.82 -7.18 -1.77
CA GLY A 56 22.73 -6.03 -0.87
C GLY A 56 24.00 -5.79 -0.06
N LEU A 57 24.30 -4.51 0.15
CA LEU A 57 25.33 -4.01 1.06
C LEU A 57 24.63 -3.21 2.16
N PHE A 58 24.68 -3.73 3.38
CA PHE A 58 24.22 -3.00 4.56
C PHE A 58 25.44 -2.41 5.28
N GLY A 59 25.30 -1.19 5.80
CA GLY A 59 26.35 -0.59 6.60
C GLY A 59 25.83 0.29 7.72
N GLU A 60 26.65 0.46 8.74
CA GLU A 60 26.34 1.22 9.94
C GLU A 60 27.56 2.03 10.39
N VAL A 61 27.31 3.26 10.83
CA VAL A 61 28.27 4.12 11.52
C VAL A 61 27.61 4.64 12.78
N GLU A 62 28.31 4.52 13.90
CA GLU A 62 27.93 5.15 15.17
C GLU A 62 29.02 6.11 15.64
N VAL A 63 28.61 7.33 15.98
CA VAL A 63 29.51 8.40 16.42
C VAL A 63 29.01 8.99 17.74
N ASN A 64 29.81 8.86 18.80
CA ASN A 64 29.56 9.53 20.07
C ASN A 64 29.69 11.04 19.90
N LEU A 65 28.68 11.81 20.32
CA LEU A 65 28.78 13.27 20.28
C LEU A 65 29.68 13.78 21.40
N SER A 66 30.60 14.67 21.01
CA SER A 66 31.32 15.55 21.93
C SER A 66 30.70 16.95 21.90
N GLN A 67 30.93 17.70 20.83
CA GLN A 67 30.33 19.01 20.47
C GLN A 67 30.32 19.14 18.92
N ASP A 68 29.51 20.01 18.33
CA ASP A 68 29.40 20.20 16.86
C ASP A 68 28.84 19.00 16.08
N LEU A 69 27.51 18.83 16.15
CA LEU A 69 26.78 17.81 15.41
C LEU A 69 26.93 17.94 13.88
N GLU A 70 27.12 19.16 13.36
CA GLU A 70 27.29 19.38 11.92
C GLU A 70 28.56 18.68 11.41
N HIS A 71 29.68 18.89 12.10
CA HIS A 71 30.95 18.27 11.76
C HIS A 71 30.91 16.74 11.89
N HIS A 72 30.36 16.22 12.99
CA HIS A 72 30.24 14.78 13.18
C HIS A 72 29.36 14.14 12.10
N THR A 73 28.26 14.80 11.72
CA THR A 73 27.41 14.34 10.62
C THR A 73 28.17 14.32 9.29
N PHE A 74 28.91 15.40 8.98
CA PHE A 74 29.69 15.47 7.75
C PHE A 74 30.72 14.32 7.66
N SER A 75 31.50 14.12 8.73
CA SER A 75 32.53 13.09 8.81
C SER A 75 31.95 11.66 8.73
N ALA A 76 30.80 11.41 9.37
CA ALA A 76 30.12 10.12 9.30
C ALA A 76 29.64 9.79 7.88
N TYR A 77 29.01 10.75 7.21
CA TYR A 77 28.60 10.58 5.81
C TYR A 77 29.80 10.42 4.86
N GLU A 78 30.89 11.16 5.08
CA GLU A 78 32.11 10.99 4.29
C GLU A 78 32.70 9.57 4.46
N ALA A 79 32.68 9.02 5.68
CA ALA A 79 33.11 7.64 5.91
C ALA A 79 32.23 6.63 5.14
N ILE A 80 30.91 6.82 5.14
CA ILE A 80 29.96 5.99 4.38
C ILE A 80 30.26 6.07 2.88
N PHE A 81 30.42 7.27 2.33
CA PHE A 81 30.70 7.45 0.90
C PHE A 81 32.06 6.87 0.50
N ASN A 82 33.08 6.99 1.36
CA ASN A 82 34.37 6.36 1.13
C ASN A 82 34.29 4.83 1.16
N ALA A 83 33.49 4.26 2.06
CA ALA A 83 33.22 2.82 2.05
C ALA A 83 32.53 2.41 0.74
N LEU A 84 31.50 3.15 0.30
CA LEU A 84 30.78 2.88 -0.95
C LEU A 84 31.67 2.93 -2.21
N HIS A 85 32.71 3.77 -2.24
CA HIS A 85 33.68 3.76 -3.35
C HIS A 85 34.41 2.41 -3.52
N SER A 86 34.54 1.62 -2.46
CA SER A 86 35.08 0.25 -2.54
C SER A 86 34.09 -0.75 -3.16
N PHE A 87 32.84 -0.34 -3.42
CA PHE A 87 31.74 -1.17 -3.92
C PHE A 87 31.05 -0.48 -5.12
N PRO A 88 31.75 -0.26 -6.25
CA PRO A 88 31.27 0.56 -7.35
C PRO A 88 30.00 0.03 -8.05
N ASP A 89 29.71 -1.27 -7.92
CA ASP A 89 28.51 -1.90 -8.48
C ASP A 89 27.25 -1.67 -7.62
N TYR A 90 27.40 -1.09 -6.43
CA TYR A 90 26.30 -0.84 -5.51
C TYR A 90 25.83 0.62 -5.57
N GLN A 91 24.52 0.79 -5.61
CA GLN A 91 23.85 2.08 -5.57
C GLN A 91 23.17 2.26 -4.21
N LEU A 92 23.38 3.42 -3.59
CA LEU A 92 22.80 3.76 -2.29
C LEU A 92 21.28 3.89 -2.40
N LEU A 93 20.53 2.99 -1.76
CA LEU A 93 19.08 2.89 -1.85
C LEU A 93 18.37 3.64 -0.73
N ARG A 94 18.79 3.38 0.52
CA ARG A 94 18.09 3.82 1.73
C ARG A 94 19.08 4.21 2.83
N ILE A 95 18.76 5.26 3.58
CA ILE A 95 19.52 5.68 4.77
C ILE A 95 18.58 5.88 5.97
N TRP A 96 18.93 5.38 7.15
CA TRP A 96 18.24 5.66 8.40
C TRP A 96 19.15 6.48 9.30
N ASN A 97 18.62 7.58 9.85
CA ASN A 97 19.36 8.48 10.71
C ASN A 97 18.69 8.55 12.08
N TYR A 98 19.44 8.20 13.11
CA TYR A 98 19.04 8.32 14.50
C TYR A 98 19.80 9.49 15.09
N VAL A 99 19.15 10.66 15.11
CA VAL A 99 19.76 11.93 15.46
C VAL A 99 19.58 12.16 16.96
N PRO A 100 20.66 12.27 17.74
CA PRO A 100 20.59 12.48 19.18
C PRO A 100 19.88 13.80 19.49
N GLN A 101 18.87 13.75 20.36
CA GLN A 101 18.12 14.92 20.80
C GLN A 101 17.70 15.85 19.64
N ILE A 102 17.08 15.28 18.60
CA ILE A 102 16.84 15.92 17.29
C ILE A 102 16.16 17.30 17.37
N LEU A 103 15.31 17.54 18.37
CA LEU A 103 14.57 18.79 18.58
C LEU A 103 15.26 19.77 19.53
N ALA A 104 16.31 19.36 20.26
CA ALA A 104 17.01 20.23 21.20
C ALA A 104 17.73 21.37 20.46
N ALA A 105 17.89 22.50 21.16
CA ALA A 105 18.64 23.63 20.65
C ALA A 105 20.07 23.20 20.27
N SER A 106 20.52 23.63 19.09
CA SER A 106 21.87 23.33 18.62
C SER A 106 22.90 24.14 19.43
N GLU A 107 24.05 23.53 19.71
CA GLU A 107 25.18 24.24 20.31
C GLU A 107 25.79 25.29 19.37
N ASN A 108 25.66 25.08 18.05
CA ASN A 108 26.00 26.09 17.05
C ASN A 108 24.81 27.06 16.90
N PRO A 109 25.00 28.37 17.18
CA PRO A 109 23.94 29.38 17.17
C PRO A 109 23.38 29.68 15.77
N ASP A 110 24.03 29.22 14.69
CA ASP A 110 23.53 29.35 13.33
C ASP A 110 22.31 28.45 13.06
N PHE A 111 22.09 27.44 13.91
CA PHE A 111 21.02 26.45 13.76
C PHE A 111 20.05 26.52 14.94
N LYS A 112 18.75 26.45 14.65
CA LYS A 112 17.73 26.50 15.71
C LYS A 112 17.70 25.24 16.57
N ASN A 113 17.95 24.09 15.96
CA ASN A 113 17.94 22.80 16.63
C ASN A 113 18.94 21.82 16.00
N ASN A 114 19.12 20.67 16.64
CA ASN A 114 20.02 19.62 16.18
C ASN A 114 19.64 19.06 14.81
N TYR A 115 18.35 19.07 14.42
CA TYR A 115 17.94 18.65 13.09
C TYR A 115 18.51 19.55 11.99
N GLU A 116 18.52 20.87 12.18
CA GLU A 116 19.12 21.81 11.23
C GLU A 116 20.65 21.62 11.12
N ALA A 117 21.34 21.43 12.26
CA ALA A 117 22.78 21.15 12.29
C ALA A 117 23.11 19.84 11.56
N PHE A 118 22.35 18.77 11.82
CA PHE A 118 22.45 17.49 11.11
C PHE A 118 22.24 17.67 9.60
N ASN A 119 21.17 18.38 9.18
CA ASN A 119 20.89 18.62 7.76
C ASN A 119 22.02 19.36 7.07
N SER A 120 22.64 20.33 7.74
CA SER A 120 23.77 21.08 7.17
C SER A 120 25.01 20.20 6.96
N GLY A 121 25.36 19.35 7.94
CA GLY A 121 26.47 18.42 7.83
C GLY A 121 26.25 17.39 6.71
N ARG A 122 25.03 16.84 6.65
CA ARG A 122 24.58 15.94 5.58
C ARG A 122 24.65 16.62 4.21
N PHE A 123 24.19 17.86 4.10
CA PHE A 123 24.22 18.64 2.87
C PHE A 123 25.65 18.83 2.37
N LYS A 124 26.58 19.21 3.26
CA LYS A 124 28.01 19.35 2.93
C LYS A 124 28.59 18.04 2.40
N ALA A 125 28.27 16.91 3.03
CA ALA A 125 28.80 15.61 2.63
C ALA A 125 28.27 15.14 1.27
N PHE A 126 26.95 15.23 1.04
CA PHE A 126 26.37 14.88 -0.26
C PHE A 126 26.85 15.80 -1.38
N LYS A 127 27.00 17.10 -1.12
CA LYS A 127 27.55 18.05 -2.09
C LYS A 127 28.99 17.69 -2.48
N LYS A 128 29.82 17.28 -1.51
CA LYS A 128 31.18 16.79 -1.76
C LYS A 128 31.16 15.49 -2.57
N TYR A 129 30.31 14.53 -2.20
CA TYR A 129 30.20 13.23 -2.84
C TYR A 129 29.78 13.31 -4.31
N PHE A 130 28.68 14.00 -4.60
CA PHE A 130 28.18 14.12 -5.98
C PHE A 130 28.94 15.15 -6.83
N GLY A 131 29.66 16.08 -6.18
CA GLY A 131 30.44 17.11 -6.86
C GLY A 131 29.60 17.88 -7.90
N PRO A 132 30.05 17.98 -9.17
CA PRO A 132 29.30 18.66 -10.23
C PRO A 132 27.89 18.12 -10.48
N GLN A 133 27.63 16.85 -10.16
CA GLN A 133 26.34 16.19 -10.40
C GLN A 133 25.32 16.46 -9.29
N PHE A 134 25.70 17.10 -8.18
CA PHE A 134 24.84 17.28 -7.00
C PHE A 134 23.43 17.81 -7.31
N ASN A 135 23.32 18.76 -8.24
CA ASN A 135 22.03 19.37 -8.61
C ASN A 135 21.15 18.45 -9.48
N THR A 136 21.74 17.50 -10.20
CA THR A 136 21.03 16.56 -11.09
C THR A 136 20.85 15.17 -10.49
N SER A 137 21.65 14.81 -9.49
CA SER A 137 21.55 13.53 -8.79
C SER A 137 20.27 13.46 -7.96
N MET A 138 19.58 12.32 -8.05
CA MET A 138 18.50 11.98 -7.13
C MET A 138 19.10 11.53 -5.79
N MET A 139 18.37 11.80 -4.70
CA MET A 139 18.82 11.46 -3.36
C MET A 139 18.27 10.08 -2.97
N PRO A 140 18.99 9.29 -2.16
CA PRO A 140 18.45 8.06 -1.62
C PRO A 140 17.18 8.33 -0.80
N SER A 141 16.35 7.31 -0.66
CA SER A 141 15.26 7.35 0.31
C SER A 141 15.83 7.43 1.73
N ALA A 142 15.18 8.13 2.66
CA ALA A 142 15.71 8.32 4.01
C ALA A 142 14.65 8.58 5.09
N SER A 143 15.06 8.39 6.35
CA SER A 143 14.33 8.84 7.55
C SER A 143 15.30 9.48 8.51
N ALA A 144 14.81 10.41 9.32
CA ALA A 144 15.57 11.01 10.40
C ALA A 144 14.66 11.20 11.62
N VAL A 145 14.93 10.44 12.67
CA VAL A 145 14.17 10.47 13.92
C VAL A 145 15.11 10.72 15.09
N GLY A 146 14.54 11.18 16.20
CA GLY A 146 15.24 11.40 17.45
C GLY A 146 15.73 10.10 18.05
N SER A 147 16.90 10.17 18.68
CA SER A 147 17.39 9.16 19.61
C SER A 147 17.63 9.78 20.97
N HIS A 148 17.37 9.01 22.03
CA HIS A 148 17.72 9.36 23.41
C HIS A 148 19.19 9.04 23.73
N SER A 149 19.91 8.36 22.84
CA SER A 149 21.37 8.17 22.96
C SER A 149 22.11 9.49 22.70
N ASN A 150 23.33 9.61 23.23
CA ASN A 150 24.27 10.68 22.83
C ASN A 150 25.06 10.34 21.55
N CYS A 151 24.69 9.25 20.86
CA CYS A 151 25.31 8.83 19.61
C CYS A 151 24.47 9.25 18.40
N LEU A 152 25.12 9.78 17.37
CA LEU A 152 24.61 9.80 16.01
C LEU A 152 24.81 8.42 15.39
N ARG A 153 23.72 7.73 15.05
CA ARG A 153 23.77 6.46 14.30
C ARG A 153 23.21 6.66 12.90
N ILE A 154 23.97 6.25 11.90
CA ILE A 154 23.57 6.28 10.49
C ILE A 154 23.70 4.87 9.94
N GLU A 155 22.60 4.34 9.43
CA GLU A 155 22.54 3.04 8.76
C GLU A 155 22.22 3.26 7.29
N PHE A 156 22.72 2.41 6.40
CA PHE A 156 22.37 2.45 5.00
C PHE A 156 22.23 1.07 4.37
N LEU A 157 21.44 1.04 3.29
CA LEU A 157 21.31 -0.09 2.39
C LEU A 157 21.66 0.37 0.97
N ALA A 158 22.52 -0.39 0.32
CA ALA A 158 22.84 -0.23 -1.10
C ALA A 158 22.61 -1.55 -1.84
N VAL A 159 22.25 -1.47 -3.12
CA VAL A 159 21.87 -2.62 -3.95
C VAL A 159 22.50 -2.54 -5.33
N LYS A 160 22.65 -3.68 -6.01
CA LYS A 160 23.17 -3.72 -7.39
C LYS A 160 22.10 -3.45 -8.45
N SER A 161 20.83 -3.65 -8.11
CA SER A 161 19.72 -3.43 -9.02
C SER A 161 19.54 -1.94 -9.33
N GLU A 162 19.01 -1.63 -10.51
CA GLU A 162 18.58 -0.27 -10.83
C GLU A 162 17.54 0.24 -9.83
N ILE A 163 17.65 1.53 -9.50
CA ILE A 163 16.79 2.21 -8.53
C ILE A 163 16.05 3.35 -9.21
N THR A 164 14.73 3.37 -9.03
CA THR A 164 13.90 4.53 -9.38
C THR A 164 13.51 5.28 -8.12
N PHE A 165 14.10 6.45 -7.89
CA PHE A 165 13.73 7.32 -6.78
C PHE A 165 12.46 8.11 -7.09
N LEU A 166 11.57 8.15 -6.10
CA LEU A 166 10.23 8.70 -6.22
C LEU A 166 10.06 9.95 -5.39
N GLU A 167 9.31 10.90 -5.93
CA GLU A 167 8.72 12.01 -5.19
C GLU A 167 7.21 11.80 -5.05
N ASN A 168 6.61 12.50 -4.09
CA ASN A 168 5.17 12.49 -3.88
C ASN A 168 4.58 13.77 -4.48
N LYS A 169 3.62 13.65 -5.39
CA LYS A 169 3.03 14.80 -6.09
C LYS A 169 2.40 15.87 -5.16
N GLU A 170 1.94 15.50 -3.97
CA GLU A 170 1.34 16.44 -3.01
C GLU A 170 2.37 16.99 -2.01
N GLN A 171 3.64 16.63 -2.13
CA GLN A 171 4.72 17.10 -1.26
C GLN A 171 5.83 17.75 -2.09
N THR A 172 6.28 18.92 -1.65
CA THR A 172 7.49 19.52 -2.20
C THR A 172 8.65 18.54 -1.97
N ALA A 173 9.48 18.34 -2.98
CA ALA A 173 10.69 17.52 -2.84
C ALA A 173 11.54 18.09 -1.69
N ALA A 174 12.03 17.25 -0.79
CA ALA A 174 12.65 17.71 0.47
C ALA A 174 13.85 18.65 0.22
N ARG A 175 14.63 18.38 -0.84
CA ARG A 175 15.75 19.22 -1.29
C ARG A 175 15.37 20.65 -1.73
N ASN A 176 14.08 20.88 -1.98
CA ASN A 176 13.53 22.15 -2.44
C ASN A 176 12.72 22.86 -1.33
N TYR A 177 12.79 22.39 -0.08
CA TYR A 177 12.18 23.10 1.04
C TYR A 177 12.76 24.49 1.20
N SER A 178 11.91 25.43 1.58
CA SER A 178 12.28 26.81 1.86
C SER A 178 13.09 26.93 3.14
N GLU A 179 13.73 28.08 3.33
CA GLU A 179 14.49 28.41 4.55
C GLU A 179 13.62 28.48 5.82
N LYS A 180 12.28 28.39 5.67
CA LYS A 180 11.33 28.23 6.78
C LYS A 180 11.73 27.09 7.71
N TYR A 181 12.26 25.99 7.16
CA TYR A 181 12.60 24.76 7.89
C TYR A 181 14.11 24.59 8.14
N GLY A 182 14.88 25.67 8.00
CA GLY A 182 16.32 25.69 8.25
C GLY A 182 17.12 26.16 7.04
N GLN A 183 18.35 26.61 7.28
CA GLN A 183 19.21 27.18 6.23
C GLN A 183 19.57 26.16 5.13
N ARG A 184 19.60 24.88 5.45
CA ARG A 184 19.90 23.79 4.52
C ARG A 184 18.73 22.81 4.47
N PRO A 185 18.21 22.49 3.27
CA PRO A 185 17.10 21.57 3.15
C PRO A 185 17.53 20.13 3.47
N PRO A 186 16.61 19.28 3.94
CA PRO A 186 16.84 17.85 4.00
C PRO A 186 17.13 17.26 2.60
N LEU A 187 17.97 16.24 2.53
CA LEU A 187 18.35 15.57 1.27
C LEU A 187 17.90 14.12 1.27
N PHE A 188 16.73 13.86 0.67
CA PHE A 188 16.19 12.51 0.44
C PHE A 188 15.05 12.55 -0.58
N SER A 189 14.78 11.41 -1.22
CA SER A 189 13.56 11.19 -2.03
C SER A 189 12.48 10.50 -1.22
N ARG A 190 11.20 10.62 -1.58
CA ARG A 190 10.05 10.10 -0.79
C ARG A 190 9.95 8.58 -0.77
N GLY A 191 10.55 7.91 -1.74
CA GLY A 191 10.70 6.46 -1.76
C GLY A 191 11.60 6.02 -2.89
N ALA A 192 11.77 4.72 -3.02
CA ALA A 192 12.54 4.11 -4.10
C ALA A 192 11.91 2.78 -4.52
N ILE A 193 11.88 2.54 -5.83
CA ILE A 193 11.55 1.23 -6.39
C ILE A 193 12.84 0.57 -6.85
N TYR A 194 13.01 -0.70 -6.52
CA TYR A 194 14.14 -1.51 -6.95
C TYR A 194 13.73 -2.98 -7.04
N LYS A 195 14.58 -3.80 -7.65
CA LYS A 195 14.37 -5.25 -7.71
C LYS A 195 15.29 -5.94 -6.72
N ASN A 196 14.71 -6.75 -5.84
CA ASN A 196 15.47 -7.70 -5.06
C ASN A 196 15.17 -9.11 -5.59
N LEU A 197 16.18 -9.77 -6.17
CA LEU A 197 16.00 -11.01 -6.93
C LEU A 197 14.92 -10.84 -8.01
N GLN A 198 13.83 -11.61 -7.95
CA GLN A 198 12.71 -11.56 -8.90
C GLN A 198 11.54 -10.69 -8.42
N GLN A 199 11.67 -10.02 -7.27
CA GLN A 199 10.58 -9.26 -6.67
C GLN A 199 10.85 -7.75 -6.78
N THR A 200 9.90 -7.03 -7.35
CA THR A 200 9.91 -5.57 -7.34
C THR A 200 9.39 -5.06 -6.00
N LEU A 201 10.17 -4.17 -5.38
CA LEU A 201 9.88 -3.59 -4.07
C LEU A 201 9.77 -2.08 -4.15
N LEU A 202 8.85 -1.50 -3.38
CA LEU A 202 8.83 -0.08 -3.06
C LEU A 202 9.24 0.06 -1.60
N ILE A 203 10.29 0.84 -1.32
CA ILE A 203 10.65 1.27 0.03
C ILE A 203 10.31 2.75 0.18
N SER A 204 9.53 3.09 1.20
CA SER A 204 9.23 4.49 1.50
C SER A 204 10.29 5.12 2.42
N SER A 205 10.42 6.43 2.29
CA SER A 205 11.05 7.27 3.30
C SER A 205 10.12 7.46 4.51
N GLY A 206 10.65 8.09 5.55
CA GLY A 206 9.88 8.61 6.65
C GLY A 206 8.76 9.52 6.13
N THR A 207 7.51 9.11 6.38
CA THR A 207 6.32 9.78 5.87
C THR A 207 5.47 10.27 7.03
N ALA A 208 5.45 11.59 7.21
CA ALA A 208 4.67 12.28 8.22
C ALA A 208 3.52 13.10 7.61
N SER A 209 2.78 13.80 8.47
CA SER A 209 1.66 14.67 8.10
C SER A 209 2.12 15.97 7.46
N VAL A 210 2.58 15.88 6.20
CA VAL A 210 3.12 17.02 5.44
C VAL A 210 2.46 17.11 4.07
N VAL A 211 2.00 18.30 3.69
CA VAL A 211 1.50 18.65 2.35
C VAL A 211 2.28 19.87 1.86
N GLY A 212 2.76 19.83 0.61
CA GLY A 212 3.83 20.72 0.15
C GLY A 212 5.07 20.53 1.02
N GLU A 213 5.46 21.57 1.74
CA GLU A 213 6.51 21.51 2.77
C GLU A 213 5.95 21.67 4.20
N ASP A 214 4.65 21.93 4.34
CA ASP A 214 4.01 22.31 5.59
C ASP A 214 3.51 21.10 6.39
N SER A 215 3.80 21.10 7.69
CA SER A 215 3.17 20.18 8.64
C SER A 215 1.69 20.55 8.77
N ILE A 216 0.80 19.57 8.66
CA ILE A 216 -0.65 19.79 8.76
C ILE A 216 -1.27 18.94 9.86
N TYR A 217 -2.34 19.48 10.45
CA TYR A 217 -3.03 18.98 11.63
C TYR A 217 -2.18 18.98 12.92
N SER A 218 -2.86 19.01 14.06
CA SER A 218 -2.24 19.05 15.39
C SER A 218 -2.55 17.82 16.25
N ASP A 219 -3.54 17.01 15.87
CA ASP A 219 -3.89 15.78 16.57
C ASP A 219 -3.36 14.53 15.86
N LEU A 220 -3.03 13.51 16.65
CA LEU A 220 -2.44 12.26 16.17
C LEU A 220 -3.29 11.59 15.09
N TYR A 221 -4.61 11.51 15.29
CA TYR A 221 -5.48 10.80 14.36
C TYR A 221 -5.40 11.42 12.96
N ASP A 222 -5.50 12.75 12.86
CA ASP A 222 -5.46 13.43 11.57
C ASP A 222 -4.07 13.38 10.95
N GLN A 223 -3.01 13.50 11.75
CA GLN A 223 -1.65 13.35 11.27
C GLN A 223 -1.35 11.94 10.74
N LEU A 224 -1.84 10.91 11.43
CA LEU A 224 -1.69 9.52 10.99
C LEU A 224 -2.42 9.30 9.67
N ASN A 225 -3.67 9.75 9.55
CA ASN A 225 -4.44 9.59 8.32
C ASN A 225 -3.82 10.35 7.15
N GLN A 226 -3.25 11.54 7.38
CA GLN A 226 -2.50 12.24 6.35
C GLN A 226 -1.22 11.49 5.94
N SER A 227 -0.49 10.93 6.90
CA SER A 227 0.72 10.14 6.63
C SER A 227 0.40 8.90 5.79
N ILE A 228 -0.71 8.23 6.13
CA ILE A 228 -1.27 7.11 5.35
C ILE A 228 -1.66 7.55 3.94
N LEU A 229 -2.32 8.70 3.79
CA LEU A 229 -2.68 9.26 2.48
C LEU A 229 -1.42 9.55 1.65
N ASN A 230 -0.39 10.12 2.25
CA ASN A 230 0.89 10.38 1.59
C ASN A 230 1.53 9.07 1.07
N LEU A 231 1.53 7.99 1.85
CA LEU A 231 1.99 6.68 1.38
C LEU A 231 1.13 6.12 0.24
N ARG A 232 -0.21 6.26 0.33
CA ARG A 232 -1.12 5.84 -0.75
C ARG A 232 -0.83 6.57 -2.06
N ILE A 233 -0.55 7.88 -1.98
CA ILE A 233 -0.21 8.69 -3.17
C ILE A 233 1.13 8.24 -3.73
N LEU A 234 2.16 8.07 -2.88
CA LEU A 234 3.50 7.65 -3.29
C LEU A 234 3.46 6.36 -4.13
N GLY A 235 2.75 5.34 -3.65
CA GLY A 235 2.61 4.04 -4.33
C GLY A 235 1.53 4.01 -5.42
N SER A 236 0.74 5.07 -5.60
CA SER A 236 -0.36 5.06 -6.56
C SER A 236 0.13 4.98 -8.01
N GLN A 237 -0.59 4.22 -8.84
CA GLN A 237 -0.31 4.14 -10.28
C GLN A 237 -0.24 5.52 -10.95
N PHE A 238 -1.07 6.48 -10.49
CA PHE A 238 -1.06 7.84 -11.00
C PHE A 238 0.27 8.57 -10.72
N ASN A 239 0.82 8.40 -9.52
CA ASN A 239 2.14 8.97 -9.20
C ASN A 239 3.26 8.26 -9.98
N LEU A 240 3.18 6.93 -10.09
CA LEU A 240 4.20 6.10 -10.72
C LEU A 240 4.27 6.21 -12.26
N LYS A 241 3.15 6.51 -12.94
CA LYS A 241 3.14 6.76 -14.40
C LYS A 241 4.07 7.88 -14.85
N ARG A 242 4.37 8.85 -13.97
CA ARG A 242 5.34 9.94 -14.22
C ARG A 242 6.78 9.42 -14.38
N TYR A 243 7.02 8.19 -13.95
CA TYR A 243 8.29 7.46 -14.02
C TYR A 243 8.24 6.31 -15.04
N ALA A 244 7.25 6.30 -15.94
CA ALA A 244 7.00 5.22 -16.91
C ALA A 244 6.76 3.84 -16.24
N ILE A 245 6.09 3.85 -15.08
CA ILE A 245 5.69 2.65 -14.34
C ILE A 245 4.17 2.50 -14.38
N ASP A 246 3.70 1.40 -14.97
CA ASP A 246 2.27 1.17 -15.24
C ASP A 246 1.52 0.36 -14.15
N TYR A 247 2.20 -0.02 -13.07
CA TYR A 247 1.59 -0.66 -11.91
C TYR A 247 1.56 0.28 -10.69
N GLY A 248 0.99 -0.19 -9.58
CA GLY A 248 0.94 0.54 -8.31
C GLY A 248 1.07 -0.40 -7.11
N PHE A 249 1.30 0.20 -5.95
CA PHE A 249 1.35 -0.45 -4.65
C PHE A 249 0.21 0.11 -3.78
N ALA A 250 -0.58 -0.78 -3.19
CA ALA A 250 -1.54 -0.40 -2.18
C ALA A 250 -1.00 -0.70 -0.77
N LEU A 251 -1.67 -0.21 0.26
CA LEU A 251 -1.26 -0.50 1.65
C LEU A 251 -1.38 -1.98 2.01
N GLU A 252 -2.28 -2.68 1.34
CA GLU A 252 -2.43 -4.12 1.44
C GLU A 252 -1.22 -4.89 0.87
N ASP A 253 -0.34 -4.24 0.09
CA ASP A 253 0.93 -4.81 -0.40
C ASP A 253 2.10 -4.59 0.57
N ALA A 254 1.89 -3.88 1.69
CA ALA A 254 2.94 -3.64 2.66
C ALA A 254 3.32 -4.96 3.36
N VAL A 255 4.61 -5.29 3.36
CA VAL A 255 5.16 -6.44 4.09
C VAL A 255 5.80 -6.04 5.43
N LEU A 256 6.23 -4.78 5.54
CA LEU A 256 6.69 -4.16 6.78
C LEU A 256 6.13 -2.74 6.83
N LEU A 257 5.57 -2.34 7.97
CA LEU A 257 5.22 -0.97 8.29
C LEU A 257 5.83 -0.62 9.66
N ARG A 258 6.79 0.29 9.67
CA ARG A 258 7.37 0.84 10.91
C ARG A 258 6.75 2.19 11.22
N THR A 259 6.36 2.35 12.48
CA THR A 259 5.76 3.57 13.01
C THR A 259 6.65 4.16 14.08
N TYR A 260 7.10 5.39 13.86
CA TYR A 260 7.71 6.22 14.87
C TYR A 260 6.64 7.10 15.50
N TYR A 261 6.61 7.17 16.83
CA TYR A 261 5.60 7.94 17.55
C TYR A 261 6.23 8.71 18.70
N LYS A 262 5.76 9.94 18.93
CA LYS A 262 6.35 10.85 19.91
C LYS A 262 5.92 10.51 21.33
N ASN A 263 4.61 10.41 21.58
CA ASN A 263 4.06 10.26 22.93
C ASN A 263 3.72 8.79 23.22
N LYS A 264 4.07 8.31 24.41
CA LYS A 264 3.92 6.89 24.78
C LYS A 264 2.46 6.45 24.85
N GLU A 265 1.57 7.36 25.26
CA GLU A 265 0.13 7.15 25.35
C GLU A 265 -0.55 6.85 24.00
N ASP A 266 0.09 7.21 22.89
CA ASP A 266 -0.46 7.03 21.54
C ASP A 266 -0.27 5.60 21.00
N GLU A 267 0.61 4.79 21.62
CA GLU A 267 1.04 3.49 21.11
C GLU A 267 -0.14 2.51 20.93
N ASP A 268 -1.00 2.38 21.94
CA ASP A 268 -2.12 1.44 21.91
C ASP A 268 -3.13 1.76 20.80
N PHE A 269 -3.38 3.06 20.58
CA PHE A 269 -4.22 3.51 19.48
C PHE A 269 -3.57 3.16 18.14
N LEU A 270 -2.29 3.48 17.95
CA LEU A 270 -1.56 3.22 16.71
C LEU A 270 -1.55 1.73 16.36
N ARG A 271 -1.28 0.86 17.34
CA ARG A 271 -1.28 -0.60 17.18
C ARG A 271 -2.63 -1.12 16.71
N LYS A 272 -3.72 -0.69 17.34
CA LYS A 272 -5.08 -1.11 16.98
C LYS A 272 -5.51 -0.56 15.62
N TYR A 273 -5.22 0.71 15.35
CA TYR A 273 -5.64 1.38 14.12
C TYR A 273 -4.90 0.85 12.88
N LEU A 274 -3.57 0.69 12.95
CA LEU A 274 -2.78 0.22 11.82
C LEU A 274 -3.03 -1.25 11.47
N LYS A 275 -3.39 -2.10 12.44
CA LYS A 275 -3.81 -3.48 12.18
C LYS A 275 -5.06 -3.56 11.30
N LYS A 276 -5.93 -2.55 11.34
CA LYS A 276 -7.11 -2.44 10.46
C LYS A 276 -6.78 -2.00 9.04
N LEU A 277 -5.55 -1.60 8.76
CA LEU A 277 -5.18 -0.95 7.49
C LEU A 277 -4.45 -1.88 6.53
N VAL A 278 -3.61 -2.76 7.07
CA VAL A 278 -2.66 -3.59 6.30
C VAL A 278 -3.08 -5.07 6.28
N SER A 279 -2.41 -5.86 5.42
CA SER A 279 -2.57 -7.32 5.42
C SER A 279 -2.24 -7.92 6.80
N PRO A 280 -2.92 -9.00 7.22
CA PRO A 280 -2.54 -9.75 8.44
C PRO A 280 -1.09 -10.24 8.45
N ASP A 281 -0.47 -10.44 7.28
CA ASP A 281 0.94 -10.85 7.17
C ASP A 281 1.93 -9.68 7.25
N CYS A 282 1.44 -8.44 7.17
CA CYS A 282 2.28 -7.26 7.28
C CYS A 282 2.89 -7.18 8.68
N LYS A 283 4.21 -7.13 8.74
CA LYS A 283 4.92 -6.95 10.00
C LYS A 283 4.78 -5.51 10.46
N LEU A 284 4.14 -5.31 11.61
CA LEU A 284 4.03 -4.00 12.25
C LEU A 284 5.16 -3.80 13.27
N SER A 285 5.89 -2.71 13.14
CA SER A 285 6.99 -2.32 14.03
C SER A 285 6.71 -0.92 14.60
N PHE A 286 7.04 -0.72 15.88
CA PHE A 286 6.72 0.51 16.62
C PHE A 286 7.95 0.95 17.40
N MET A 287 8.31 2.22 17.29
CA MET A 287 9.46 2.81 17.97
C MET A 287 9.10 4.19 18.51
N GLN A 288 9.20 4.39 19.82
CA GLN A 288 9.06 5.73 20.38
C GLN A 288 10.27 6.57 19.97
N ALA A 289 10.04 7.74 19.39
CA ALA A 289 11.08 8.68 18.98
C ALA A 289 10.51 10.09 18.74
N ASP A 290 11.32 11.11 18.99
CA ASP A 290 11.00 12.46 18.53
C ASP A 290 11.00 12.51 17.00
N ILE A 291 10.02 13.17 16.41
CA ILE A 291 9.93 13.39 14.97
C ILE A 291 10.69 14.67 14.62
N CYS A 292 11.21 14.78 13.39
CA CYS A 292 12.06 15.87 12.93
C CYS A 292 11.50 17.31 13.07
N ARG A 293 10.21 17.46 13.38
CA ARG A 293 9.56 18.72 13.71
C ARG A 293 8.74 18.57 15.00
N ASP A 294 8.67 19.64 15.77
CA ASP A 294 8.08 19.59 17.11
C ASP A 294 6.55 19.35 17.06
N GLU A 295 5.87 19.87 16.06
CA GLU A 295 4.43 19.69 15.88
C GLU A 295 4.04 18.30 15.34
N LEU A 296 4.99 17.51 14.80
CA LEU A 296 4.71 16.18 14.25
C LEU A 296 4.74 15.11 15.35
N LEU A 297 3.68 14.32 15.42
CA LEU A 297 3.45 13.30 16.46
C LEU A 297 3.76 11.88 15.99
N VAL A 298 3.71 11.65 14.67
CA VAL A 298 3.86 10.32 14.07
C VAL A 298 4.56 10.42 12.72
N GLU A 299 5.40 9.42 12.43
CA GLU A 299 6.00 9.18 11.12
C GLU A 299 5.91 7.69 10.81
N ILE A 300 5.55 7.33 9.57
CA ILE A 300 5.49 5.94 9.12
C ILE A 300 6.42 5.70 7.94
N GLU A 301 7.02 4.52 7.89
CA GLU A 301 7.76 4.02 6.73
C GLU A 301 7.33 2.58 6.41
N ALA A 302 7.33 2.23 5.13
CA ALA A 302 6.81 0.98 4.65
C ALA A 302 7.69 0.35 3.57
N ILE A 303 7.64 -0.98 3.50
CA ILE A 303 8.15 -1.76 2.37
C ILE A 303 6.96 -2.46 1.74
N PHE A 304 6.81 -2.30 0.44
CA PHE A 304 5.76 -2.92 -0.35
C PHE A 304 6.36 -3.88 -1.36
N VAL A 305 5.58 -4.90 -1.71
CA VAL A 305 5.89 -5.84 -2.78
C VAL A 305 4.99 -5.58 -3.99
N LYS A 306 5.51 -5.72 -5.21
CA LYS A 306 4.65 -5.65 -6.40
C LYS A 306 3.74 -6.87 -6.41
N LYS A 307 2.44 -6.60 -6.47
CA LYS A 307 1.42 -7.64 -6.55
C LYS A 307 1.58 -8.47 -7.83
N GLY A 308 1.49 -9.79 -7.70
CA GLY A 308 1.46 -10.70 -8.85
C GLY A 308 2.82 -11.10 -9.40
N GLU A 309 3.94 -10.63 -8.81
CA GLU A 309 5.29 -11.14 -9.11
C GLU A 309 5.68 -12.26 -8.14
N PHE A 310 6.12 -13.40 -8.69
CA PHE A 310 6.61 -14.63 -8.01
C PHE A 310 6.57 -14.57 -6.48
N GLU A 311 5.36 -14.65 -5.93
CA GLU A 311 5.12 -14.59 -4.49
C GLU A 311 5.59 -15.95 -3.93
N GLN A 312 6.77 -15.97 -3.29
CA GLN A 312 7.37 -17.07 -2.49
C GLN A 312 8.21 -18.16 -3.20
N ASN A 313 9.33 -17.84 -3.88
CA ASN A 313 10.37 -18.84 -4.24
C ASN A 313 9.84 -20.13 -4.92
N GLY A 314 8.77 -20.04 -5.71
CA GLY A 314 8.14 -21.20 -6.37
C GLY A 314 7.02 -21.91 -5.58
N LYS A 315 6.65 -21.43 -4.38
CA LYS A 315 5.47 -21.90 -3.65
C LYS A 315 4.18 -21.36 -4.27
N GLU A 316 3.11 -22.10 -4.09
CA GLU A 316 1.77 -21.66 -4.47
C GLU A 316 1.34 -20.46 -3.62
N LYS A 317 0.66 -19.50 -4.25
CA LYS A 317 0.18 -18.29 -3.58
C LYS A 317 -0.99 -18.59 -2.65
N TYR A 318 -1.95 -19.35 -3.15
CA TYR A 318 -3.15 -19.72 -2.42
C TYR A 318 -2.99 -21.14 -1.91
N THR A 319 -3.18 -21.33 -0.62
CA THR A 319 -3.12 -22.63 0.05
C THR A 319 -4.30 -22.80 0.98
N LEU A 320 -4.49 -24.02 1.47
CA LEU A 320 -5.36 -24.25 2.62
C LEU A 320 -4.67 -23.76 3.89
N ASN A 321 -5.42 -23.08 4.75
CA ASN A 321 -5.00 -22.78 6.10
C ASN A 321 -5.18 -23.99 7.03
N ASP A 322 -4.78 -23.85 8.29
CA ASP A 322 -4.80 -24.92 9.30
C ASP A 322 -6.20 -25.51 9.58
N VAL A 323 -7.26 -24.77 9.22
CA VAL A 323 -8.67 -25.19 9.37
C VAL A 323 -9.27 -25.67 8.04
N GLY A 324 -8.44 -25.91 7.02
CA GLY A 324 -8.85 -26.48 5.74
C GLY A 324 -9.66 -25.54 4.85
N LYS A 325 -9.54 -24.21 5.01
CA LYS A 325 -10.15 -23.19 4.16
C LYS A 325 -9.10 -22.55 3.26
N ILE A 326 -9.50 -22.09 2.08
CA ILE A 326 -8.61 -21.34 1.18
C ILE A 326 -8.47 -19.92 1.71
N ARG A 327 -7.25 -19.53 2.13
CA ARG A 327 -7.01 -18.15 2.54
C ARG A 327 -6.90 -17.24 1.31
N THR A 328 -7.64 -16.13 1.29
CA THR A 328 -7.56 -15.14 0.20
C THR A 328 -7.34 -13.74 0.76
N GLU A 329 -6.79 -12.82 -0.02
CA GLU A 329 -6.56 -11.43 0.46
C GLU A 329 -7.86 -10.67 0.69
N SER A 330 -8.85 -10.89 -0.17
CA SER A 330 -10.18 -10.32 0.01
C SER A 330 -11.23 -11.02 -0.81
N PHE A 331 -12.47 -10.79 -0.42
CA PHE A 331 -13.67 -11.22 -1.10
C PHE A 331 -14.63 -10.04 -1.22
N GLU A 332 -15.31 -9.90 -2.36
CA GLU A 332 -16.27 -8.83 -2.63
C GLU A 332 -17.69 -9.40 -2.78
N LEU A 333 -18.64 -8.73 -2.14
CA LEU A 333 -20.06 -9.01 -2.26
C LEU A 333 -20.74 -7.79 -2.89
N HIS A 334 -21.27 -7.97 -4.10
CA HIS A 334 -21.98 -6.92 -4.82
C HIS A 334 -23.46 -6.92 -4.44
N ILE A 335 -23.81 -6.13 -3.41
CA ILE A 335 -25.16 -6.14 -2.85
C ILE A 335 -26.16 -5.31 -3.67
N ALA A 336 -25.66 -4.42 -4.52
CA ALA A 336 -26.46 -3.63 -5.46
C ALA A 336 -25.79 -3.67 -6.83
N GLU A 337 -26.56 -3.94 -7.89
CA GLU A 337 -26.04 -3.98 -9.26
C GLU A 337 -25.95 -2.59 -9.91
N HIS A 338 -26.79 -1.66 -9.44
CA HIS A 338 -26.95 -0.31 -9.96
C HIS A 338 -26.33 0.74 -9.03
N CYS A 339 -26.07 1.93 -9.57
CA CYS A 339 -25.51 3.07 -8.84
C CYS A 339 -26.36 4.32 -9.08
N ASN A 340 -26.34 5.27 -8.14
CA ASN A 340 -26.91 6.61 -8.33
C ASN A 340 -26.02 7.51 -9.24
N LEU A 341 -24.86 7.02 -9.67
CA LEU A 341 -23.97 7.62 -10.64
C LEU A 341 -23.96 6.85 -11.96
N ARG A 342 -23.53 7.52 -13.02
CA ARG A 342 -23.45 7.05 -14.41
C ARG A 342 -22.04 7.13 -14.97
N CYS A 343 -21.04 6.76 -14.18
CA CYS A 343 -19.62 6.81 -14.59
C CYS A 343 -19.40 6.04 -15.89
N ARG A 344 -18.87 6.67 -16.94
CA ARG A 344 -18.63 6.03 -18.25
C ARG A 344 -17.78 4.75 -18.14
N ASP A 345 -16.72 4.83 -17.35
CA ASP A 345 -15.71 3.77 -17.22
C ASP A 345 -15.88 2.98 -15.92
N CYS A 346 -17.15 2.73 -15.53
CA CYS A 346 -17.48 1.99 -14.32
C CYS A 346 -17.01 0.53 -14.41
N CYS A 347 -16.21 0.07 -13.43
CA CYS A 347 -15.69 -1.29 -13.40
C CYS A 347 -16.77 -2.37 -13.29
N ASN A 348 -17.92 -2.03 -12.73
CA ASN A 348 -19.04 -2.94 -12.49
C ASN A 348 -20.16 -2.74 -13.52
N ILE A 349 -19.92 -1.94 -14.57
CA ILE A 349 -20.92 -1.58 -15.60
C ILE A 349 -22.27 -1.09 -15.03
N SER A 350 -22.28 -0.59 -13.78
CA SER A 350 -23.48 -0.23 -13.03
C SER A 350 -24.42 0.77 -13.69
N PRO A 351 -23.97 1.73 -14.54
CA PRO A 351 -24.90 2.58 -15.28
C PRO A 351 -25.75 1.83 -16.31
N LEU A 352 -25.28 0.66 -16.74
CA LEU A 352 -25.90 -0.17 -17.78
C LEU A 352 -26.66 -1.37 -17.18
N ASN A 353 -26.42 -1.69 -15.90
CA ASN A 353 -27.10 -2.76 -15.19
C ASN A 353 -28.53 -2.37 -14.76
N PRO A 354 -29.46 -3.34 -14.67
CA PRO A 354 -30.78 -3.10 -14.12
C PRO A 354 -30.73 -2.76 -12.63
N GLN A 355 -31.78 -2.09 -12.15
CA GLN A 355 -31.97 -1.87 -10.73
C GLN A 355 -32.26 -3.20 -10.03
N LYS A 356 -31.23 -3.77 -9.39
CA LYS A 356 -31.32 -5.01 -8.63
C LYS A 356 -30.52 -4.91 -7.34
N PHE A 357 -31.07 -5.51 -6.29
CA PHE A 357 -30.42 -5.76 -5.00
C PHE A 357 -30.30 -7.26 -4.77
N MET A 358 -29.24 -7.68 -4.11
CA MET A 358 -29.09 -9.06 -3.63
C MET A 358 -29.85 -9.21 -2.31
N SER A 359 -30.70 -10.23 -2.19
CA SER A 359 -31.48 -10.43 -0.98
C SER A 359 -30.60 -10.89 0.20
N VAL A 360 -31.04 -10.61 1.43
CA VAL A 360 -30.37 -11.10 2.65
C VAL A 360 -30.26 -12.63 2.65
N ALA A 361 -31.27 -13.35 2.14
CA ALA A 361 -31.24 -14.80 2.05
C ALA A 361 -30.15 -15.33 1.11
N GLU A 362 -29.98 -14.72 -0.08
CA GLU A 362 -28.88 -15.07 -0.98
C GLU A 362 -27.51 -14.82 -0.34
N ILE A 363 -27.38 -13.71 0.40
CA ILE A 363 -26.14 -13.36 1.12
C ILE A 363 -25.85 -14.37 2.22
N GLU A 364 -26.88 -14.81 2.95
CA GLU A 364 -26.73 -15.84 3.97
C GLU A 364 -26.24 -17.16 3.38
N GLU A 365 -26.78 -17.60 2.24
CA GLU A 365 -26.30 -18.81 1.55
C GLU A 365 -24.83 -18.66 1.09
N ILE A 366 -24.45 -17.49 0.60
CA ILE A 366 -23.04 -17.19 0.29
C ILE A 366 -22.17 -17.27 1.56
N CYS A 367 -22.61 -16.70 2.68
CA CYS A 367 -21.85 -16.74 3.94
C CYS A 367 -21.72 -18.18 4.47
N LYS A 368 -22.78 -19.00 4.40
CA LYS A 368 -22.72 -20.43 4.75
C LYS A 368 -21.67 -21.16 3.90
N PHE A 369 -21.68 -20.92 2.60
CA PHE A 369 -20.70 -21.50 1.69
C PHE A 369 -19.26 -21.07 2.05
N LEU A 370 -19.03 -19.76 2.22
CA LEU A 370 -17.70 -19.23 2.52
C LEU A 370 -17.17 -19.74 3.86
N LYS A 371 -18.05 -19.89 4.86
CA LYS A 371 -17.69 -20.34 6.21
C LYS A 371 -16.87 -21.62 6.19
N ASP A 372 -17.17 -22.55 5.29
CA ASP A 372 -16.47 -23.83 5.22
C ASP A 372 -15.42 -23.90 4.10
N THR A 373 -15.36 -22.90 3.21
CA THR A 373 -14.56 -22.98 1.98
C THR A 373 -13.43 -21.95 1.90
N ILE A 374 -13.71 -20.68 2.15
CA ILE A 374 -12.80 -19.56 1.87
C ILE A 374 -12.75 -18.63 3.07
N GLN A 375 -11.53 -18.25 3.47
CA GLN A 375 -11.28 -17.27 4.52
C GLN A 375 -10.56 -16.06 3.94
N PRO A 376 -11.28 -15.00 3.56
CA PRO A 376 -10.66 -13.76 3.13
C PRO A 376 -10.08 -12.96 4.31
N ASP A 377 -8.94 -12.31 4.10
CA ASP A 377 -8.38 -11.36 5.07
C ASP A 377 -9.23 -10.08 5.19
N LEU A 378 -10.01 -9.77 4.16
CA LEU A 378 -10.92 -8.63 4.13
C LEU A 378 -12.22 -8.96 3.36
N PHE A 379 -13.37 -8.78 4.01
CA PHE A 379 -14.67 -8.89 3.37
C PHE A 379 -15.14 -7.51 2.91
N LYS A 380 -15.43 -7.35 1.62
CA LYS A 380 -15.86 -6.07 1.05
C LYS A 380 -17.33 -6.11 0.66
N ILE A 381 -18.08 -5.14 1.15
CA ILE A 381 -19.42 -4.82 0.68
C ILE A 381 -19.26 -3.76 -0.42
N ALA A 382 -19.54 -4.14 -1.66
CA ALA A 382 -19.30 -3.37 -2.87
C ALA A 382 -20.45 -3.55 -3.88
N GLY A 383 -20.22 -3.25 -5.16
CA GLY A 383 -21.22 -3.25 -6.23
C GLY A 383 -21.36 -1.87 -6.89
N GLY A 384 -22.57 -1.52 -7.31
CA GLY A 384 -22.87 -0.21 -7.87
C GLY A 384 -22.83 0.90 -6.81
N GLU A 385 -23.82 0.97 -5.93
CA GLU A 385 -23.73 1.77 -4.70
C GLU A 385 -24.36 1.01 -3.52
N PRO A 386 -23.55 0.44 -2.61
CA PRO A 386 -24.05 -0.31 -1.46
C PRO A 386 -25.02 0.47 -0.57
N THR A 387 -24.79 1.77 -0.38
CA THR A 387 -25.62 2.60 0.51
C THR A 387 -27.04 2.85 -0.01
N LEU A 388 -27.38 2.36 -1.21
CA LEU A 388 -28.76 2.30 -1.71
C LEU A 388 -29.54 1.10 -1.16
N HIS A 389 -28.87 0.08 -0.63
CA HIS A 389 -29.52 -1.15 -0.19
C HIS A 389 -30.38 -0.89 1.06
N PRO A 390 -31.68 -1.17 1.04
CA PRO A 390 -32.57 -0.86 2.17
C PRO A 390 -32.26 -1.67 3.43
N GLU A 391 -31.68 -2.85 3.26
CA GLU A 391 -31.36 -3.80 4.35
C GLU A 391 -29.85 -3.91 4.65
N ILE A 392 -29.06 -2.87 4.37
CA ILE A 392 -27.59 -2.91 4.55
C ILE A 392 -27.17 -3.30 5.99
N ASP A 393 -27.91 -2.87 7.00
CA ASP A 393 -27.64 -3.22 8.39
C ASP A 393 -27.83 -4.73 8.65
N GLU A 394 -28.86 -5.33 8.06
CA GLU A 394 -29.10 -6.78 8.16
C GLU A 394 -28.02 -7.57 7.43
N ILE A 395 -27.59 -7.09 6.27
CA ILE A 395 -26.45 -7.67 5.54
C ILE A 395 -25.19 -7.67 6.42
N ILE A 396 -24.89 -6.55 7.09
CA ILE A 396 -23.75 -6.46 8.01
C ILE A 396 -23.92 -7.44 9.18
N ARG A 397 -25.13 -7.58 9.75
CA ARG A 397 -25.42 -8.58 10.81
C ARG A 397 -25.10 -9.99 10.33
N VAL A 398 -25.56 -10.38 9.15
CA VAL A 398 -25.30 -11.71 8.58
C VAL A 398 -23.80 -11.91 8.40
N ILE A 399 -23.09 -10.99 7.73
CA ILE A 399 -21.65 -11.13 7.50
C ILE A 399 -20.88 -11.28 8.82
N LYS A 400 -21.23 -10.49 9.84
CA LYS A 400 -20.62 -10.59 11.17
C LYS A 400 -20.96 -11.88 11.89
N HIS A 401 -22.20 -12.38 11.79
CA HIS A 401 -22.62 -13.62 12.42
C HIS A 401 -21.80 -14.83 11.95
N TYR A 402 -21.43 -14.86 10.66
CA TYR A 402 -20.66 -15.96 10.10
C TYR A 402 -19.14 -15.82 10.28
N GLU A 403 -18.64 -14.65 10.72
CA GLU A 403 -17.22 -14.38 11.01
C GLU A 403 -16.27 -14.80 9.88
N ILE A 404 -16.65 -14.53 8.63
CA ILE A 404 -15.92 -14.97 7.43
C ILE A 404 -14.54 -14.34 7.31
N ALA A 405 -14.42 -13.07 7.72
CA ALA A 405 -13.19 -12.29 7.66
C ALA A 405 -12.97 -11.53 8.97
N PRO A 406 -11.72 -11.19 9.31
CA PRO A 406 -11.43 -10.38 10.49
C PRO A 406 -11.88 -8.93 10.34
N GLN A 407 -12.14 -8.46 9.11
CA GLN A 407 -12.49 -7.07 8.83
C GLN A 407 -13.54 -6.94 7.74
N ILE A 408 -14.43 -5.95 7.92
CA ILE A 408 -15.45 -5.56 6.95
C ILE A 408 -15.14 -4.18 6.39
N ARG A 409 -15.08 -4.08 5.06
CA ARG A 409 -14.93 -2.81 4.33
C ARG A 409 -16.17 -2.52 3.50
N VAL A 410 -16.70 -1.31 3.62
CA VAL A 410 -17.70 -0.80 2.67
C VAL A 410 -17.03 0.08 1.63
N VAL A 411 -17.35 -0.13 0.36
CA VAL A 411 -16.89 0.72 -0.76
C VAL A 411 -18.07 1.53 -1.28
N SER A 412 -17.98 2.85 -1.29
CA SER A 412 -19.07 3.75 -1.67
C SER A 412 -18.58 4.94 -2.49
N ASN A 413 -19.47 5.56 -3.27
CA ASN A 413 -19.23 6.87 -3.88
C ASN A 413 -19.35 8.03 -2.86
N GLY A 414 -19.83 7.76 -1.64
CA GLY A 414 -19.85 8.73 -0.54
C GLY A 414 -21.02 9.72 -0.55
N LEU A 415 -21.89 9.71 -1.57
CA LEU A 415 -22.95 10.73 -1.69
C LEU A 415 -24.10 10.50 -0.69
N LEU A 416 -24.35 9.25 -0.29
CA LEU A 416 -25.50 8.86 0.53
C LEU A 416 -25.11 8.37 1.94
N VAL A 417 -23.82 8.33 2.26
CA VAL A 417 -23.31 7.84 3.55
C VAL A 417 -23.92 8.57 4.75
N HIS A 418 -24.28 9.85 4.61
CA HIS A 418 -24.95 10.63 5.64
C HIS A 418 -26.30 10.07 6.12
N ARG A 419 -26.86 9.08 5.39
CA ARG A 419 -28.11 8.40 5.73
C ARG A 419 -27.90 7.10 6.51
N MET A 420 -26.65 6.66 6.64
CA MET A 420 -26.34 5.39 7.28
C MET A 420 -26.60 5.46 8.78
N SER A 421 -27.11 4.35 9.32
CA SER A 421 -27.50 4.23 10.72
C SER A 421 -26.27 4.22 11.64
N GLU A 422 -26.51 4.42 12.94
CA GLU A 422 -25.47 4.23 13.95
C GLU A 422 -24.90 2.80 13.93
N TYR A 423 -25.75 1.80 13.70
CA TYR A 423 -25.32 0.41 13.58
C TYR A 423 -24.32 0.22 12.44
N PHE A 424 -24.58 0.78 11.25
CA PHE A 424 -23.63 0.76 10.14
C PHE A 424 -22.26 1.32 10.56
N TRP A 425 -22.22 2.49 11.19
CA TRP A 425 -20.96 3.14 11.56
C TRP A 425 -20.17 2.37 12.62
N GLN A 426 -20.88 1.76 13.57
CA GLN A 426 -20.28 1.00 14.66
C GLN A 426 -19.66 -0.32 14.18
N GLU A 427 -20.27 -0.95 13.17
CA GLU A 427 -20.00 -2.37 12.87
C GLU A 427 -19.02 -2.58 11.71
N ILE A 428 -18.71 -1.54 10.93
CA ILE A 428 -17.69 -1.59 9.87
C ILE A 428 -16.29 -1.31 10.42
N ASP A 429 -15.27 -1.94 9.83
CA ASP A 429 -13.87 -1.67 10.18
C ASP A 429 -13.24 -0.64 9.25
N GLN A 430 -13.74 -0.55 8.01
CA GLN A 430 -13.20 0.32 7.00
C GLN A 430 -14.28 0.90 6.08
N LEU A 431 -14.09 2.17 5.68
CA LEU A 431 -14.88 2.84 4.66
C LEU A 431 -13.99 3.40 3.56
N THR A 432 -14.13 2.88 2.34
CA THR A 432 -13.47 3.44 1.16
C THR A 432 -14.47 4.29 0.38
N ILE A 433 -14.14 5.57 0.21
CA ILE A 433 -14.92 6.53 -0.58
C ILE A 433 -14.21 6.80 -1.88
N SER A 434 -14.89 6.57 -3.01
CA SER A 434 -14.43 7.02 -4.32
C SER A 434 -15.02 8.41 -4.60
N ASN A 435 -14.26 9.45 -4.26
CA ASN A 435 -14.64 10.84 -4.47
C ASN A 435 -14.35 11.25 -5.92
N TYR A 436 -15.36 11.13 -6.78
CA TYR A 436 -15.25 11.34 -8.22
C TYR A 436 -15.27 12.83 -8.59
N LYS A 437 -14.34 13.27 -9.44
CA LYS A 437 -14.29 14.65 -9.97
C LYS A 437 -15.61 15.08 -10.61
N SER A 438 -16.29 14.18 -11.31
CA SER A 438 -17.58 14.46 -11.97
C SER A 438 -18.78 14.52 -11.03
N ALA A 439 -18.64 14.03 -9.80
CA ALA A 439 -19.69 14.01 -8.79
C ALA A 439 -19.07 14.06 -7.37
N PRO A 440 -18.44 15.18 -7.00
CA PRO A 440 -17.64 15.24 -5.79
C PRO A 440 -18.50 15.13 -4.53
N VAL A 441 -17.98 14.42 -3.53
CA VAL A 441 -18.56 14.34 -2.20
C VAL A 441 -18.48 15.73 -1.56
N LYS A 442 -19.60 16.21 -1.02
CA LYS A 442 -19.66 17.50 -0.34
C LYS A 442 -18.77 17.50 0.90
N GLN A 443 -18.09 18.61 1.17
CA GLN A 443 -17.19 18.74 2.33
C GLN A 443 -17.86 18.33 3.65
N ARG A 444 -19.09 18.80 3.90
CA ARG A 444 -19.88 18.42 5.09
C ARG A 444 -20.06 16.90 5.27
N SER A 445 -20.10 16.14 4.17
CA SER A 445 -20.22 14.68 4.23
C SER A 445 -18.86 14.04 4.55
N LEU A 446 -17.76 14.60 4.05
CA LEU A 446 -16.41 14.16 4.41
C LEU A 446 -16.12 14.46 5.90
N ASP A 447 -16.55 15.62 6.38
CA ASP A 447 -16.42 16.00 7.80
C ASP A 447 -17.23 15.04 8.69
N LEU A 448 -18.46 14.70 8.31
CA LEU A 448 -19.27 13.69 8.99
C LEU A 448 -18.59 12.32 9.01
N ILE A 449 -18.08 11.86 7.87
CA ILE A 449 -17.36 10.57 7.78
C ILE A 449 -16.16 10.59 8.73
N LYS A 450 -15.41 11.68 8.76
CA LYS A 450 -14.24 11.86 9.63
C LYS A 450 -14.63 11.83 11.11
N GLU A 451 -15.70 12.54 11.49
CA GLU A 451 -16.24 12.52 12.84
C GLU A 451 -16.65 11.10 13.25
N LYS A 452 -17.40 10.41 12.39
CA LYS A 452 -17.84 9.03 12.63
C LYS A 452 -16.67 8.05 12.72
N ALA A 453 -15.65 8.23 11.89
CA ALA A 453 -14.44 7.42 11.92
C ALA A 453 -13.66 7.61 13.23
N LYS A 454 -13.54 8.85 13.74
CA LYS A 454 -12.98 9.13 15.07
C LYS A 454 -13.84 8.52 16.18
N GLN A 455 -15.16 8.65 16.09
CA GLN A 455 -16.11 8.17 17.11
C GLN A 455 -16.11 6.63 17.24
N TYR A 456 -16.19 5.90 16.12
CA TYR A 456 -16.35 4.44 16.10
C TYR A 456 -15.04 3.69 15.79
N GLY A 457 -13.97 4.41 15.45
CA GLY A 457 -12.63 3.84 15.29
C GLY A 457 -12.44 2.99 14.03
N PHE A 458 -13.18 3.28 12.94
CA PHE A 458 -12.98 2.65 11.64
C PHE A 458 -12.00 3.43 10.77
N VAL A 459 -11.33 2.74 9.85
CA VAL A 459 -10.34 3.34 8.93
C VAL A 459 -11.05 3.95 7.73
N THR A 460 -10.64 5.16 7.33
CA THR A 460 -11.15 5.79 6.10
C THR A 460 -10.12 5.77 4.98
N ASN A 461 -10.60 5.61 3.75
CA ASN A 461 -9.79 5.74 2.55
C ASN A 461 -10.56 6.55 1.50
N VAL A 462 -10.30 7.86 1.45
CA VAL A 462 -10.90 8.74 0.44
C VAL A 462 -9.99 8.78 -0.79
N LYS A 463 -10.45 8.17 -1.88
CA LYS A 463 -9.78 8.19 -3.17
C LYS A 463 -10.33 9.35 -3.99
N TYR A 464 -9.50 10.34 -4.28
CA TYR A 464 -9.85 11.42 -5.20
C TYR A 464 -9.61 10.94 -6.63
N VAL A 465 -10.70 10.68 -7.36
CA VAL A 465 -10.67 10.02 -8.66
C VAL A 465 -10.96 11.05 -9.76
N GLU A 466 -9.90 11.54 -10.38
CA GLU A 466 -9.97 12.45 -11.52
C GLU A 466 -10.04 11.73 -12.86
N GLN A 467 -9.44 10.55 -12.92
CA GLN A 467 -9.32 9.74 -14.12
C GLN A 467 -9.59 8.26 -13.80
N PHE A 468 -10.11 7.53 -14.77
CA PHE A 468 -10.26 6.08 -14.77
C PHE A 468 -9.30 5.44 -15.75
N ASN A 469 -8.83 4.23 -15.45
CA ASN A 469 -8.29 3.39 -16.50
C ASN A 469 -9.45 2.93 -17.38
N GLU A 470 -9.24 2.91 -18.69
CA GLU A 470 -10.10 2.15 -19.60
C GLU A 470 -10.05 0.66 -19.22
N ILE A 471 -11.22 0.03 -19.17
CA ILE A 471 -11.35 -1.32 -18.59
C ILE A 471 -11.64 -2.37 -19.66
N PHE A 472 -12.64 -2.09 -20.50
CA PHE A 472 -13.12 -3.02 -21.50
C PHE A 472 -12.83 -2.51 -22.90
N VAL A 473 -12.55 -3.44 -23.80
CA VAL A 473 -12.44 -3.20 -25.24
C VAL A 473 -13.63 -3.83 -25.95
N LYS A 474 -14.02 -3.26 -27.10
CA LYS A 474 -15.13 -3.79 -27.90
C LYS A 474 -14.71 -4.99 -28.74
N GLU A 475 -13.50 -4.93 -29.28
CA GLU A 475 -12.90 -6.02 -30.07
C GLU A 475 -11.93 -6.80 -29.19
N PRO A 476 -11.96 -8.14 -29.21
CA PRO A 476 -11.09 -8.94 -28.38
C PRO A 476 -9.63 -8.88 -28.86
N PHE A 477 -8.69 -8.86 -27.91
CA PHE A 477 -7.29 -9.10 -28.21
C PHE A 477 -7.09 -10.51 -28.77
N SER A 478 -6.25 -10.62 -29.79
CA SER A 478 -5.90 -11.89 -30.43
C SER A 478 -4.45 -12.33 -30.14
N ASP A 479 -3.56 -11.42 -29.72
CA ASP A 479 -2.19 -11.74 -29.34
C ASP A 479 -2.15 -12.34 -27.92
N PRO A 480 -1.81 -13.64 -27.77
CA PRO A 480 -1.70 -14.27 -26.46
C PRO A 480 -0.65 -13.63 -25.56
N THR A 481 0.40 -13.04 -26.14
CA THR A 481 1.49 -12.40 -25.39
C THR A 481 0.98 -11.14 -24.70
N GLU A 482 0.21 -10.33 -25.40
CA GLU A 482 -0.42 -9.12 -24.86
C GLU A 482 -1.43 -9.48 -23.75
N ILE A 483 -2.27 -10.48 -23.99
CA ILE A 483 -3.26 -10.95 -23.00
C ILE A 483 -2.57 -11.45 -21.73
N GLN A 484 -1.50 -12.23 -21.88
CA GLN A 484 -0.71 -12.72 -20.74
C GLN A 484 -0.11 -11.57 -19.94
N ARG A 485 0.47 -10.57 -20.62
CA ARG A 485 1.04 -9.38 -19.96
C ARG A 485 -0.02 -8.61 -19.16
N ILE A 486 -1.19 -8.38 -19.76
CA ILE A 486 -2.32 -7.72 -19.07
C ILE A 486 -2.75 -8.53 -17.84
N TYR A 487 -2.86 -9.85 -17.98
CA TYR A 487 -3.23 -10.74 -16.89
C TYR A 487 -2.21 -10.67 -15.74
N ASP A 488 -0.91 -10.75 -16.05
CA ASP A 488 0.16 -10.75 -15.07
C ASP A 488 0.20 -9.45 -14.25
N ASP A 489 -0.06 -8.31 -14.89
CA ASP A 489 -0.11 -6.99 -14.24
C ASP A 489 -1.42 -6.72 -13.47
N CYS A 490 -2.48 -7.52 -13.68
CA CYS A 490 -3.80 -7.23 -13.15
C CYS A 490 -3.97 -7.59 -11.66
N TRP A 491 -3.82 -6.62 -10.76
CA TRP A 491 -4.02 -6.83 -9.32
C TRP A 491 -5.46 -7.26 -8.92
N MET A 492 -6.46 -6.99 -9.76
CA MET A 492 -7.86 -7.32 -9.45
C MET A 492 -8.09 -8.81 -9.28
N ARG A 493 -7.33 -9.67 -9.97
CA ARG A 493 -7.41 -11.14 -9.84
C ARG A 493 -7.04 -11.67 -8.45
N HIS A 494 -6.48 -10.82 -7.60
CA HIS A 494 -6.09 -11.16 -6.23
C HIS A 494 -6.97 -10.51 -5.17
N ARG A 495 -7.68 -9.43 -5.53
CA ARG A 495 -8.39 -8.58 -4.58
C ARG A 495 -9.88 -8.48 -4.83
N CYS A 496 -10.37 -8.99 -5.95
CA CYS A 496 -11.76 -8.82 -6.34
C CYS A 496 -12.43 -10.18 -6.57
N HIS A 497 -12.11 -11.19 -5.74
CA HIS A 497 -12.82 -12.46 -5.77
C HIS A 497 -14.28 -12.24 -5.41
N ILE A 498 -15.20 -12.91 -6.10
CA ILE A 498 -16.64 -12.67 -5.94
C ILE A 498 -17.42 -13.95 -6.20
N ILE A 499 -18.59 -14.08 -5.56
CA ILE A 499 -19.63 -15.02 -5.98
C ILE A 499 -20.76 -14.26 -6.67
N ARG A 500 -21.13 -14.70 -7.86
CA ARG A 500 -22.26 -14.16 -8.62
C ARG A 500 -22.92 -15.27 -9.43
N ASN A 501 -24.26 -15.31 -9.43
CA ASN A 501 -25.05 -16.32 -10.14
C ASN A 501 -24.61 -17.77 -9.83
N GLY A 502 -24.35 -18.08 -8.56
CA GLY A 502 -23.93 -19.42 -8.11
C GLY A 502 -22.51 -19.83 -8.49
N ARG A 503 -21.67 -18.90 -8.97
CA ARG A 503 -20.28 -19.18 -9.35
C ARG A 503 -19.29 -18.27 -8.63
N PHE A 504 -18.12 -18.83 -8.28
CA PHE A 504 -16.98 -18.12 -7.73
C PHE A 504 -16.01 -17.68 -8.84
N TYR A 505 -15.58 -16.42 -8.82
CA TYR A 505 -14.69 -15.84 -9.83
C TYR A 505 -13.42 -15.25 -9.21
N LYS A 506 -12.31 -15.32 -9.95
CA LYS A 506 -11.04 -14.65 -9.62
C LYS A 506 -11.14 -13.13 -9.58
N CYS A 507 -12.01 -12.56 -10.42
CA CYS A 507 -12.15 -11.12 -10.53
C CYS A 507 -13.59 -10.75 -10.84
N THR A 508 -13.99 -9.56 -10.41
CA THR A 508 -15.32 -9.01 -10.69
C THR A 508 -15.59 -8.89 -12.19
N ARG A 509 -14.59 -8.59 -13.02
CA ARG A 509 -14.80 -8.38 -14.46
C ARG A 509 -15.24 -9.63 -15.20
N ALA A 510 -14.66 -10.79 -14.86
CA ALA A 510 -15.11 -12.06 -15.43
C ALA A 510 -16.57 -12.37 -15.03
N ALA A 511 -16.96 -12.02 -13.80
CA ALA A 511 -18.31 -12.23 -13.30
C ALA A 511 -19.40 -11.39 -14.01
N TYR A 512 -19.01 -10.34 -14.75
CA TYR A 512 -19.92 -9.46 -15.51
C TYR A 512 -19.73 -9.57 -17.04
N MET A 513 -18.88 -10.48 -17.52
CA MET A 513 -18.50 -10.48 -18.93
C MET A 513 -19.69 -10.75 -19.86
N ASP A 514 -20.54 -11.71 -19.54
CA ASP A 514 -21.72 -12.03 -20.36
C ASP A 514 -22.69 -10.85 -20.43
N ASP A 515 -22.89 -10.15 -19.30
CA ASP A 515 -23.75 -8.96 -19.25
C ASP A 515 -23.18 -7.84 -20.13
N TYR A 516 -21.85 -7.62 -20.08
CA TYR A 516 -21.16 -6.63 -20.90
C TYR A 516 -21.30 -6.93 -22.40
N LEU A 517 -21.05 -8.19 -22.80
CA LEU A 517 -21.16 -8.61 -24.21
C LEU A 517 -22.61 -8.52 -24.69
N GLY A 518 -23.58 -8.90 -23.84
CA GLY A 518 -25.00 -8.76 -24.12
C GLY A 518 -25.41 -7.31 -24.39
N ILE A 519 -24.90 -6.35 -23.62
CA ILE A 519 -25.12 -4.91 -23.87
C ILE A 519 -24.53 -4.49 -25.23
N LEU A 520 -23.37 -5.03 -25.60
CA LEU A 520 -22.77 -4.77 -26.92
C LEU A 520 -23.45 -5.55 -28.07
N LYS A 521 -24.46 -6.37 -27.78
CA LYS A 521 -25.11 -7.28 -28.74
C LYS A 521 -24.12 -8.25 -29.37
N ILE A 522 -23.10 -8.64 -28.61
CA ILE A 522 -22.12 -9.67 -28.96
C ILE A 522 -22.57 -10.97 -28.27
N ASP A 523 -22.61 -12.06 -29.02
CA ASP A 523 -22.95 -13.37 -28.48
C ASP A 523 -21.86 -13.85 -27.50
N PRO A 524 -22.19 -14.11 -26.22
CA PRO A 524 -21.20 -14.56 -25.24
C PRO A 524 -20.84 -16.06 -25.37
N GLN A 525 -21.41 -16.78 -26.35
CA GLN A 525 -21.13 -18.21 -26.54
C GLN A 525 -19.67 -18.49 -26.93
N LEU A 526 -19.06 -19.41 -26.20
CA LEU A 526 -17.85 -20.14 -26.53
C LEU A 526 -18.25 -21.51 -27.10
N GLU A 527 -17.28 -22.30 -27.58
CA GLU A 527 -17.54 -23.58 -28.26
C GLU A 527 -18.49 -24.51 -27.48
N HIS A 528 -18.39 -24.51 -26.14
CA HIS A 528 -19.16 -25.40 -25.25
C HIS A 528 -19.65 -24.72 -23.94
N SER A 529 -19.67 -23.39 -23.85
CA SER A 529 -20.06 -22.64 -22.62
C SER A 529 -20.26 -21.15 -22.91
N THR A 530 -20.45 -20.31 -21.89
CA THR A 530 -20.26 -18.85 -21.99
C THR A 530 -18.98 -18.39 -21.27
N TYR A 531 -18.59 -17.12 -21.41
CA TYR A 531 -17.44 -16.57 -20.65
C TYR A 531 -17.63 -16.71 -19.14
N SER A 532 -18.82 -16.39 -18.62
CA SER A 532 -19.11 -16.47 -17.19
C SER A 532 -19.08 -17.93 -16.69
N GLU A 533 -19.49 -18.89 -17.51
CA GLU A 533 -19.38 -20.30 -17.17
C GLU A 533 -17.95 -20.81 -17.19
N ALA A 534 -17.17 -20.46 -18.23
CA ALA A 534 -15.78 -20.88 -18.40
C ALA A 534 -14.85 -20.27 -17.34
N ASP A 535 -15.04 -18.99 -17.03
CA ASP A 535 -14.18 -18.25 -16.09
C ASP A 535 -14.62 -18.36 -14.63
N GLY A 536 -15.79 -18.93 -14.34
CA GLY A 536 -16.33 -19.10 -12.98
C GLY A 536 -16.38 -20.55 -12.53
N LEU A 537 -16.22 -20.80 -11.24
CA LEU A 537 -16.37 -22.13 -10.64
C LEU A 537 -17.74 -22.28 -9.99
N ASP A 538 -18.47 -23.35 -10.31
CA ASP A 538 -19.72 -23.70 -9.64
C ASP A 538 -19.50 -23.94 -8.13
N ILE A 539 -20.18 -23.18 -7.27
CA ILE A 539 -20.03 -23.29 -5.82
C ILE A 539 -20.68 -24.56 -5.26
N THR A 540 -21.51 -25.25 -6.03
CA THR A 540 -22.15 -26.52 -5.65
C THR A 540 -21.29 -27.74 -5.96
N ALA A 541 -20.16 -27.56 -6.66
CA ALA A 541 -19.26 -28.65 -7.01
C ALA A 541 -18.70 -29.35 -5.75
N PRO A 542 -18.80 -30.69 -5.62
CA PRO A 542 -18.35 -31.40 -4.42
C PRO A 542 -16.82 -31.30 -4.19
N ASP A 543 -16.06 -31.06 -5.26
CA ASP A 543 -14.61 -30.87 -5.29
C ASP A 543 -14.21 -29.38 -5.38
N PHE A 544 -15.10 -28.46 -4.96
CA PHE A 544 -14.89 -27.01 -5.10
C PHE A 544 -13.53 -26.54 -4.61
N LYS A 545 -13.08 -26.97 -3.41
CA LYS A 545 -11.81 -26.49 -2.82
C LYS A 545 -10.60 -26.81 -3.69
N GLU A 546 -10.53 -28.03 -4.21
CA GLU A 546 -9.44 -28.48 -5.08
C GLU A 546 -9.44 -27.67 -6.38
N LYS A 547 -10.61 -27.55 -7.02
CA LYS A 547 -10.78 -26.73 -8.22
C LYS A 547 -10.43 -25.27 -7.98
N ALA A 548 -10.83 -24.70 -6.84
CA ALA A 548 -10.57 -23.31 -6.49
C ALA A 548 -9.08 -23.05 -6.23
N LEU A 549 -8.34 -23.97 -5.59
CA LEU A 549 -6.89 -23.84 -5.43
C LEU A 549 -6.17 -23.89 -6.78
N HIS A 550 -6.50 -24.88 -7.61
CA HIS A 550 -5.93 -24.97 -8.96
C HIS A 550 -6.23 -23.72 -9.77
N TYR A 551 -7.50 -23.29 -9.77
CA TYR A 551 -7.96 -22.10 -10.43
C TYR A 551 -7.18 -20.88 -9.94
N LEU A 552 -7.21 -20.54 -8.65
CA LEU A 552 -6.56 -19.35 -8.08
C LEU A 552 -5.05 -19.29 -8.33
N ASN A 553 -4.34 -20.43 -8.31
CA ASN A 553 -2.90 -20.51 -8.61
C ASN A 553 -2.57 -20.59 -10.10
N ASN A 554 -3.56 -20.80 -10.98
CA ASN A 554 -3.33 -20.87 -12.42
C ASN A 554 -2.87 -19.52 -12.98
N LYS A 555 -1.72 -19.56 -13.68
CA LYS A 555 -1.06 -18.40 -14.30
C LYS A 555 -1.59 -18.08 -15.70
N LYS A 556 -2.48 -18.91 -16.26
CA LYS A 556 -3.12 -18.64 -17.55
C LYS A 556 -4.19 -17.55 -17.40
N PRO A 557 -4.30 -16.65 -18.39
CA PRO A 557 -5.39 -15.69 -18.48
C PRO A 557 -6.75 -16.38 -18.53
N LEU A 558 -7.76 -15.66 -18.05
CA LEU A 558 -9.16 -16.02 -18.22
C LEU A 558 -9.61 -15.75 -19.66
N ASP A 559 -10.66 -16.40 -20.13
CA ASP A 559 -11.23 -16.14 -21.47
C ASP A 559 -11.69 -14.68 -21.59
N SER A 560 -12.27 -14.14 -20.52
CA SER A 560 -12.66 -12.73 -20.38
C SER A 560 -11.49 -11.75 -20.48
N CYS A 561 -10.24 -12.19 -20.27
CA CYS A 561 -9.08 -11.30 -20.37
C CYS A 561 -8.90 -10.73 -21.78
N ARG A 562 -9.42 -11.39 -22.82
CA ARG A 562 -9.36 -10.88 -24.20
C ARG A 562 -10.17 -9.61 -24.42
N TYR A 563 -11.18 -9.35 -23.60
CA TYR A 563 -12.00 -8.13 -23.65
C TYR A 563 -11.60 -7.10 -22.59
N CYS A 564 -10.50 -7.34 -21.88
CA CYS A 564 -10.19 -6.64 -20.66
C CYS A 564 -8.77 -6.09 -20.67
N LEU A 565 -8.62 -4.80 -20.40
CA LEU A 565 -7.33 -4.13 -20.27
C LEU A 565 -6.71 -4.24 -18.88
N GLY A 566 -7.30 -5.03 -17.97
CA GLY A 566 -6.80 -5.15 -16.60
C GLY A 566 -6.64 -3.76 -15.96
N VAL A 567 -5.44 -3.47 -15.48
CA VAL A 567 -5.09 -2.15 -14.94
C VAL A 567 -4.17 -1.38 -15.89
N SER A 568 -3.95 -1.92 -17.08
CA SER A 568 -3.04 -1.46 -18.12
C SER A 568 -3.72 -0.53 -19.14
N GLY A 569 -5.02 -0.27 -18.99
CA GLY A 569 -5.75 0.64 -19.87
C GLY A 569 -5.30 2.10 -19.74
N SER A 570 -5.53 2.86 -20.80
CA SER A 570 -5.24 4.30 -20.85
C SER A 570 -6.06 5.06 -19.80
N LEU A 571 -5.47 6.10 -19.20
CA LEU A 571 -6.21 6.99 -18.29
C LEU A 571 -7.15 7.90 -19.09
N ARG A 572 -8.40 7.97 -18.66
CA ARG A 572 -9.43 8.85 -19.22
C ARG A 572 -10.10 9.65 -18.12
N ASP A 573 -10.51 10.87 -18.42
CA ASP A 573 -11.20 11.71 -17.44
C ASP A 573 -12.48 11.04 -16.91
N ASN A 574 -12.66 11.15 -15.59
CA ASN A 574 -13.86 10.71 -14.90
C ASN A 574 -15.04 11.58 -15.36
N VAL A 575 -15.97 10.99 -16.13
CA VAL A 575 -17.16 11.65 -16.66
C VAL A 575 -18.42 10.82 -16.40
N GLN A 576 -19.56 11.51 -16.29
CA GLN A 576 -20.88 10.91 -16.18
C GLN A 576 -21.54 10.84 -17.55
N LEU A 577 -22.08 9.68 -17.91
CA LEU A 577 -22.94 9.51 -19.07
C LEU A 577 -24.28 10.23 -18.87
N SER A 578 -24.84 10.75 -19.95
CA SER A 578 -26.22 11.20 -20.03
C SER A 578 -27.18 10.00 -20.07
N LYS A 579 -28.45 10.25 -19.74
CA LYS A 579 -29.51 9.23 -19.87
C LYS A 579 -29.68 8.78 -21.33
N LYS A 580 -29.44 9.67 -22.29
CA LYS A 580 -29.54 9.38 -23.72
C LYS A 580 -28.44 8.41 -24.16
N GLU A 581 -27.19 8.67 -23.77
CA GLU A 581 -26.06 7.77 -24.07
C GLU A 581 -26.28 6.37 -23.49
N ILE A 582 -26.76 6.27 -22.25
CA ILE A 582 -27.08 4.95 -21.65
C ILE A 582 -28.16 4.24 -22.46
N LYS A 583 -29.23 4.97 -22.82
CA LYS A 583 -30.32 4.41 -23.63
C LYS A 583 -29.80 3.91 -24.98
N GLU A 584 -28.97 4.69 -25.66
CA GLU A 584 -28.34 4.33 -26.94
C GLU A 584 -27.36 3.15 -26.83
N MET A 585 -26.78 2.90 -25.65
CA MET A 585 -25.90 1.76 -25.42
C MET A 585 -26.66 0.48 -25.09
N VAL A 586 -27.83 0.58 -24.45
CA VAL A 586 -28.64 -0.57 -23.99
C VAL A 586 -29.70 -0.99 -25.02
N GLU A 587 -30.25 -0.05 -25.79
CA GLU A 587 -31.24 -0.30 -26.86
C GLU A 587 -30.61 -0.66 -28.20
#